data_AF-A0A6I3SAN2-F1
#
_entry.id   AF-A0A6I3SAN2-F1
#
_cell.length_a   1.000
_cell.length_b   1.000
_cell.length_c   1.000
_cell.angle_alpha   90.00
_cell.angle_beta   90.00
_cell.angle_gamma   90.00
#
_symmetry.space_group_name_H-M   'P 1'
#
loop_
_entity.id
_entity.type
_entity.pdbx_description
1 polymer ?
#
loop_
_entity_poly.entity_id
_entity_poly.type
_entity_poly.pdbx_seq_one_letter_code
_entity_poly.pdbx_strand_id
1 'polypeptide(L)'
;MSNAISVELAEFLVSAADESSGEIGIDASYSGRCMYGQTCLGLTFENIQSAFGLFESLRYFGSSNFVNLTHELADFLAGCSKDGYGYGEILYNTSKSWPAEVLLPKD
;
A
#
# COMPACT_ATOMS: atom_id res chain seq x y z
N MET A 1 11.51 -1.79 -16.23
CA MET A 1 10.19 -1.84 -15.56
C MET A 1 10.26 -0.91 -14.37
N SER A 2 9.23 -0.09 -14.15
CA SER A 2 9.16 0.74 -12.95
C SER A 2 8.97 -0.19 -11.75
N ASN A 3 9.82 -0.05 -10.73
CA ASN A 3 9.66 -0.72 -9.44
C ASN A 3 8.80 0.11 -8.49
N ALA A 4 8.12 1.16 -8.97
CA ALA A 4 7.16 1.92 -8.19
C ALA A 4 5.75 1.37 -8.45
N ILE A 5 4.87 1.50 -7.45
CA ILE A 5 3.43 1.40 -7.71
C ILE A 5 2.97 2.61 -8.54
N SER A 6 1.85 2.48 -9.26
CA SER A 6 1.22 3.60 -9.94
C SER A 6 0.76 4.67 -8.93
N VAL A 7 0.75 5.93 -9.37
CA VAL A 7 0.23 7.05 -8.55
C VAL A 7 -1.22 6.80 -8.19
N GLU A 8 -2.02 6.27 -9.11
CA GLU A 8 -3.44 5.97 -8.90
C GLU A 8 -3.65 4.89 -7.83
N LEU A 9 -2.81 3.83 -7.80
CA LEU A 9 -2.84 2.85 -6.71
C LEU A 9 -2.42 3.46 -5.38
N ALA A 10 -1.40 4.33 -5.38
CA ALA A 10 -0.93 4.99 -4.17
C ALA A 10 -2.00 5.92 -3.58
N GLU A 11 -2.66 6.73 -4.41
CA GLU A 11 -3.79 7.58 -3.99
C GLU A 11 -4.95 6.76 -3.43
N PHE A 12 -5.28 5.64 -4.06
CA PHE A 12 -6.28 4.71 -3.53
C PHE A 12 -5.88 4.19 -2.14
N LEU A 13 -4.65 3.73 -1.95
CA LEU A 13 -4.20 3.19 -0.66
C LEU A 13 -4.22 4.23 0.46
N VAL A 14 -3.92 5.50 0.15
CA VAL A 14 -4.09 6.63 1.09
C VAL A 14 -5.56 6.81 1.45
N SER A 15 -6.44 6.90 0.45
CA SER A 15 -7.89 7.05 0.67
C SER A 15 -8.46 5.89 1.49
N ALA A 16 -8.06 4.66 1.17
CA ALA A 16 -8.48 3.47 1.89
C ALA A 16 -7.99 3.48 3.35
N ALA A 17 -6.75 3.90 3.60
CA ALA A 17 -6.23 4.04 4.96
C ALA A 17 -7.03 5.07 5.77
N ASP A 18 -7.30 6.24 5.21
CA ASP A 18 -8.07 7.31 5.86
C ASP A 18 -9.52 6.89 6.19
N GLU A 19 -10.16 6.11 5.32
CA GLU A 19 -11.55 5.65 5.49
C GLU A 19 -11.68 4.41 6.38
N SER A 20 -10.62 3.60 6.51
CA SER A 20 -10.67 2.29 7.16
C SER A 20 -10.80 2.34 8.69
N SER A 21 -10.81 3.52 9.31
CA SER A 21 -10.85 3.68 10.77
C SER A 21 -9.76 2.90 11.54
N GLY A 22 -8.62 2.63 10.87
CA GLY A 22 -7.48 1.92 11.45
C GLY A 22 -7.34 0.45 11.04
N GLU A 23 -8.31 -0.11 10.30
CA GLU A 23 -8.20 -1.49 9.78
C GLU A 23 -7.09 -1.64 8.73
N ILE A 24 -6.85 -0.58 7.96
CA ILE A 24 -5.78 -0.45 6.96
C ILE A 24 -4.99 0.81 7.31
N GLY A 25 -3.67 0.75 7.28
CA GLY A 25 -2.84 1.92 7.50
C GLY A 25 -1.63 1.97 6.60
N ILE A 26 -1.06 3.15 6.48
CA ILE A 26 0.24 3.37 5.86
C ILE A 26 1.24 3.61 7.00
N ASP A 27 2.20 2.71 7.14
CA ASP A 27 3.27 2.88 8.11
C ASP A 27 4.40 3.70 7.48
N ALA A 28 4.46 4.99 7.82
CA ALA A 28 5.51 5.90 7.36
C ALA A 28 6.92 5.49 7.84
N SER A 29 7.05 4.64 8.86
CA SER A 29 8.32 4.06 9.28
C SER A 29 8.80 2.96 8.33
N TYR A 30 7.99 2.50 7.39
CA TYR A 30 8.39 1.53 6.38
C TYR A 30 8.23 2.11 4.98
N SER A 31 7.15 2.84 4.74
CA SER A 31 6.89 3.59 3.51
C SER A 31 7.92 4.71 3.31
N GLY A 32 8.62 4.66 2.18
CA GLY A 32 9.67 5.62 1.84
C GLY A 32 11.06 5.27 2.39
N ARG A 33 11.20 4.23 3.22
CA ARG A 33 12.52 3.80 3.70
C ARG A 33 13.26 2.99 2.65
N CYS A 34 14.56 3.21 2.54
CA CYS A 34 15.44 2.33 1.78
C CYS A 34 15.81 1.09 2.62
N MET A 35 15.28 -0.09 2.27
CA MET A 35 15.76 -1.38 2.78
C MET A 35 16.38 -2.17 1.63
N TYR A 36 17.55 -2.76 1.88
CA TYR A 36 18.32 -3.50 0.86
C TYR A 36 18.57 -2.71 -0.43
N GLY A 37 18.72 -1.38 -0.32
CA GLY A 37 18.94 -0.49 -1.48
C GLY A 37 17.68 -0.13 -2.27
N GLN A 38 16.50 -0.47 -1.76
CA GLN A 38 15.22 -0.17 -2.43
C GLN A 38 14.27 0.57 -1.48
N THR A 39 13.63 1.62 -1.99
CA THR A 39 12.54 2.30 -1.27
C THR A 39 11.37 1.32 -1.13
N CYS A 40 10.89 1.14 0.10
CA CYS A 40 9.83 0.22 0.42
C CYS A 40 8.50 0.94 0.62
N LEU A 41 7.42 0.19 0.49
CA LEU A 41 6.08 0.53 0.96
C LEU A 41 5.79 -0.30 2.21
N GLY A 42 5.32 0.32 3.30
CA GLY A 42 4.73 -0.35 4.46
C GLY A 42 3.23 -0.11 4.59
N LEU A 43 2.45 -1.19 4.51
CA LEU A 43 1.02 -1.22 4.81
C LEU A 43 0.78 -1.99 6.11
N THR A 44 -0.08 -1.47 6.97
CA THR A 44 -0.51 -2.15 8.20
C THR A 44 -1.92 -2.67 8.03
N PHE A 45 -2.18 -3.85 8.58
CA PHE A 45 -3.51 -4.43 8.63
C PHE A 45 -3.83 -4.86 10.06
N GLU A 46 -5.04 -4.59 10.51
CA GLU A 46 -5.52 -5.15 11.77
C GLU A 46 -5.71 -6.67 11.67
N ASN A 47 -6.20 -7.14 10.52
CA ASN A 47 -6.41 -8.56 10.24
C ASN A 47 -6.39 -8.86 8.72
N ILE A 48 -6.39 -10.15 8.37
CA ILE A 48 -6.31 -10.60 6.97
C ILE A 48 -7.58 -10.26 6.16
N GLN A 49 -8.73 -10.12 6.81
CA GLN A 49 -9.98 -9.74 6.17
C GLN A 49 -9.94 -8.28 5.69
N SER A 50 -9.29 -7.38 6.44
CA SER A 50 -9.05 -5.99 6.03
C SER A 50 -8.19 -5.91 4.75
N ALA A 51 -7.27 -6.87 4.54
CA ALA A 51 -6.52 -6.97 3.28
C ALA A 51 -7.40 -7.39 2.09
N PHE A 52 -8.40 -8.25 2.29
CA PHE A 52 -9.38 -8.56 1.24
C PHE A 52 -10.32 -7.40 0.97
N GLY A 53 -10.66 -6.60 1.99
CA GLY A 53 -11.46 -5.38 1.86
C GLY A 53 -10.87 -4.38 0.87
N LEU A 54 -9.54 -4.25 0.80
CA LEU A 54 -8.87 -3.37 -0.17
C LEU A 54 -9.24 -3.67 -1.62
N PHE A 55 -9.32 -4.95 -2.00
CA PHE A 55 -9.68 -5.32 -3.37
C PHE A 55 -11.11 -4.92 -3.73
N GLU A 56 -12.04 -5.04 -2.78
CA GLU A 56 -13.41 -4.60 -2.97
C GLU A 56 -13.50 -3.06 -2.99
N SER A 57 -12.78 -2.36 -2.12
CA SER A 57 -12.75 -0.89 -2.08
C SER A 57 -12.22 -0.29 -3.39
N LEU A 58 -11.25 -0.94 -4.04
CA LEU A 58 -10.75 -0.56 -5.37
C LEU A 58 -11.87 -0.52 -6.41
N ARG A 59 -12.85 -1.43 -6.30
CA ARG A 59 -14.00 -1.48 -7.21
C ARG A 59 -14.92 -0.29 -6.97
N TYR A 60 -15.09 0.10 -5.72
CA TYR A 60 -15.88 1.27 -5.33
C TYR A 60 -15.21 2.60 -5.65
N PHE A 61 -13.87 2.65 -5.68
CA PHE A 61 -13.09 3.84 -6.05
C PHE A 61 -13.35 4.32 -7.49
N GLY A 62 -14.07 3.54 -8.31
CA GLY A 62 -14.59 4.00 -9.61
C GLY A 62 -13.52 4.24 -10.66
N SER A 63 -12.31 3.70 -10.47
CA SER A 63 -11.22 3.83 -11.43
C SER A 63 -11.59 3.14 -12.76
N SER A 64 -11.41 3.86 -13.87
CA SER A 64 -11.47 3.28 -15.21
C SER A 64 -10.42 2.18 -15.42
N ASN A 65 -9.41 2.11 -14.55
CA ASN A 65 -8.30 1.16 -14.54
C ASN A 65 -8.46 0.07 -13.47
N PHE A 66 -9.65 -0.14 -12.90
CA PHE A 66 -9.88 -1.09 -11.81
C PHE A 66 -9.18 -2.44 -11.99
N VAL A 67 -9.27 -3.05 -13.18
CA VAL A 67 -8.61 -4.33 -13.47
C VAL A 67 -7.08 -4.23 -13.32
N ASN A 68 -6.47 -3.20 -13.89
CA ASN A 68 -5.03 -2.97 -13.80
C ASN A 68 -4.58 -2.70 -12.36
N LEU A 69 -5.32 -1.88 -11.62
CA LEU A 69 -5.02 -1.58 -10.23
C LEU A 69 -5.20 -2.81 -9.31
N THR A 70 -6.19 -3.64 -9.58
CA THR A 70 -6.39 -4.92 -8.88
C THR A 70 -5.21 -5.86 -9.11
N HIS A 71 -4.71 -5.96 -10.35
CA HIS A 71 -3.52 -6.75 -10.65
C HIS A 71 -2.28 -6.18 -9.96
N GLU A 72 -2.10 -4.87 -9.98
CA GLU A 72 -0.97 -4.22 -9.34
C GLU A 72 -0.98 -4.38 -7.81
N LEU A 73 -2.16 -4.28 -7.19
CA LEU A 73 -2.33 -4.56 -5.77
C LEU A 73 -2.06 -6.03 -5.44
N ALA A 74 -2.53 -6.96 -6.27
CA ALA A 74 -2.28 -8.39 -6.09
C ALA A 74 -0.78 -8.71 -6.18
N ASP A 75 -0.08 -8.16 -7.18
CA ASP A 75 1.37 -8.29 -7.33
C ASP A 75 2.11 -7.69 -6.14
N PHE A 76 1.66 -6.53 -5.64
CA PHE A 76 2.21 -5.91 -4.45
C PHE A 76 2.09 -6.84 -3.23
N LEU A 77 0.88 -7.32 -2.93
CA LEU A 77 0.59 -8.19 -1.78
C LEU A 77 1.32 -9.53 -1.87
N ALA A 78 1.44 -10.11 -3.06
CA ALA A 78 2.18 -11.35 -3.29
C ALA A 78 3.69 -11.20 -3.01
N GLY A 79 4.25 -10.02 -3.24
CA GLY A 79 5.66 -9.71 -2.97
C GLY A 79 5.94 -9.18 -1.56
N CYS A 80 4.94 -9.09 -0.69
CA CYS A 80 5.13 -8.55 0.65
C CYS A 80 5.86 -9.53 1.58
N SER A 81 6.79 -8.98 2.34
CA SER A 81 7.34 -9.55 3.57
C SER A 81 6.52 -9.07 4.76
N LYS A 82 6.48 -9.88 5.83
CA LYS A 82 5.81 -9.55 7.07
C LYS A 82 6.82 -9.08 8.11
N ASP A 83 6.51 -8.01 8.83
CA ASP A 83 7.16 -7.63 10.08
C ASP A 83 6.13 -7.45 11.20
N GLY A 84 6.55 -7.65 12.45
CA GLY A 84 5.71 -7.60 13.64
C GLY A 84 6.23 -6.57 14.63
N TYR A 85 6.02 -5.29 14.34
CA TYR A 85 6.42 -4.20 15.22
C TYR A 85 5.21 -3.63 15.97
N GLY A 86 4.81 -4.23 17.10
CA GLY A 86 4.02 -3.63 18.20
C GLY A 86 2.63 -3.02 17.92
N TYR A 87 2.26 -2.78 16.66
CA TYR A 87 1.08 -2.03 16.20
C TYR A 87 0.19 -2.86 15.24
N GLY A 88 0.59 -4.09 14.88
CA GLY A 88 -0.10 -4.96 13.93
C GLY A 88 0.87 -5.79 13.07
N GLU A 89 0.34 -6.49 12.06
CA GLU A 89 1.16 -7.06 10.98
C GLU A 89 1.50 -5.95 9.97
N ILE A 90 2.79 -5.73 9.71
CA ILE A 90 3.27 -4.81 8.67
C ILE A 90 3.59 -5.65 7.43
N LEU A 91 2.89 -5.38 6.33
CA LEU A 91 3.24 -5.87 5.01
C LEU A 91 4.13 -4.83 4.34
N TYR A 92 5.36 -5.22 4.00
CA TYR A 92 6.24 -4.37 3.24
C TYR A 92 6.83 -5.08 2.04
N ASN A 93 7.03 -4.34 0.95
CA ASN A 93 7.62 -4.90 -0.26
C ASN A 93 8.88 -4.09 -0.62
N THR A 94 10.02 -4.75 -0.59
CA THR A 94 11.31 -4.12 -0.92
C THR A 94 11.44 -3.88 -2.41
N SER A 95 10.83 -4.73 -3.24
CA SER A 95 10.82 -4.56 -4.70
C SER A 95 9.88 -3.47 -5.20
N LYS A 96 9.03 -2.91 -4.33
CA LYS A 96 8.05 -1.89 -4.66
C LYS A 96 8.28 -0.61 -3.85
N SER A 97 8.48 0.47 -4.58
CA SER A 97 8.65 1.82 -4.03
C SER A 97 7.36 2.61 -4.07
N TRP A 98 7.18 3.45 -3.04
CA TRP A 98 6.09 4.41 -2.99
C TRP A 98 6.44 5.65 -3.84
N PRO A 99 5.50 6.22 -4.62
CA PRO A 99 5.74 7.43 -5.41
C PRO A 99 6.09 8.62 -4.51
N ALA A 100 7.19 9.31 -4.81
CA ALA A 100 7.67 10.42 -3.99
C ALA A 100 6.64 11.54 -3.82
N GLU A 101 5.87 11.85 -4.86
CA GLU A 101 4.83 12.90 -4.83
C GLU A 101 3.67 12.59 -3.88
N VAL A 102 3.43 11.32 -3.55
CA VAL A 102 2.33 10.91 -2.64
C VAL A 102 2.77 10.93 -1.17
N LEU A 103 4.08 10.90 -0.87
CA LEU A 103 4.60 10.98 0.51
C LEU A 103 4.78 12.40 1.02
N LEU A 104 4.89 13.38 0.13
CA LEU A 104 5.09 14.76 0.55
C LEU A 104 3.79 15.26 1.17
N PRO A 105 3.83 15.83 2.38
CA PRO A 105 2.69 16.58 2.90
C PRO A 105 2.29 17.61 1.85
N LYS A 106 0.98 17.76 1.59
CA LYS A 106 0.51 18.93 0.86
C LYS A 106 0.87 20.15 1.70
N ASP A 107 1.72 21.02 1.15
CA ASP A 107 2.04 22.33 1.72
C ASP A 107 0.77 23.15 1.99
#